data_AF-A0A8J2PY00-F1
#
_entry.id   AF-A0A8J2PY00-F1
#
_cell.length_a   1.000
_cell.length_b   1.000
_cell.length_c   1.000
_cell.angle_alpha   90.00
_cell.angle_beta   90.00
_cell.angle_gamma   90.00
#
_symmetry.space_group_name_H-M   'P 1'
#
loop_
_entity.id
_entity.type
_entity.pdbx_description
1 polymer ?
#
loop_
_entity_poly.entity_id
_entity_poly.type
_entity_poly.pdbx_seq_one_letter_code
_entity_poly.pdbx_strand_id
1 'polypeptide(L)'
;IQTNIQVFGGSPKNVVIIGNGAGAVSANIHMLSKKSTGLFHGAILHSGSALVPWGVSKTPLHSAKKLAKAVNCPYKNSGALLDCLLRKTTVEILDGMKKLMAKGPHPFAPFAPVV
;
A
#
# COMPACT_ATOMS: atom_id res chain seq x y z
N ILE A 1 10.80 -16.64 -0.44
CA ILE A 1 11.78 -16.81 -1.55
C ILE A 1 13.18 -17.07 -1.00
N GLN A 2 13.77 -16.11 -0.28
CA GLN A 2 15.13 -16.24 0.27
C GLN A 2 15.42 -17.57 0.99
N THR A 3 14.51 -18.05 1.85
CA THR A 3 14.71 -19.29 2.60
C THR A 3 14.58 -20.56 1.77
N ASN A 4 13.77 -20.54 0.70
CA ASN A 4 13.28 -21.77 0.05
C ASN A 4 13.72 -21.92 -1.40
N ILE A 5 14.16 -20.86 -2.09
CA ILE A 5 14.37 -20.94 -3.55
C ILE A 5 15.51 -21.90 -3.94
N GLN A 6 16.42 -22.20 -3.01
CA GLN A 6 17.49 -23.18 -3.21
C GLN A 6 16.94 -24.59 -3.53
N VAL A 7 15.85 -25.02 -2.88
CA VAL A 7 15.29 -26.36 -3.15
C VAL A 7 14.68 -26.49 -4.54
N PHE A 8 14.42 -25.36 -5.20
CA PHE A 8 13.94 -25.27 -6.57
C PHE A 8 15.06 -24.98 -7.58
N GLY A 9 16.33 -25.06 -7.15
CA GLY A 9 17.50 -24.80 -8.01
C GLY A 9 17.84 -23.32 -8.24
N GLY A 10 17.14 -22.39 -7.59
CA GLY A 10 17.42 -20.96 -7.70
C GLY A 10 18.40 -20.45 -6.63
N SER A 11 19.00 -19.29 -6.87
CA SER A 11 19.93 -18.65 -5.91
C SER A 11 19.22 -17.59 -5.07
N PRO A 12 19.20 -17.70 -3.73
CA PRO A 12 18.64 -16.65 -2.87
C PRO A 12 19.43 -15.35 -2.97
N LYS A 13 20.72 -15.41 -3.32
CA LYS A 13 21.55 -14.23 -3.52
C LYS A 13 21.28 -13.51 -4.85
N ASN A 14 20.49 -14.08 -5.75
CA ASN A 14 20.20 -13.50 -7.07
C ASN A 14 18.68 -13.40 -7.32
N VAL A 15 17.98 -12.74 -6.40
CA VAL A 15 16.52 -12.51 -6.51
C VAL A 15 16.28 -11.09 -7.01
N VAL A 16 15.57 -10.95 -8.13
CA VAL A 16 15.18 -9.65 -8.69
C VAL A 16 13.70 -9.41 -8.40
N ILE A 17 13.35 -8.24 -7.84
CA ILE A 17 11.96 -7.83 -7.67
C ILE A 17 11.51 -7.01 -8.88
N ILE A 18 10.39 -7.41 -9.49
CA ILE A 18 9.86 -6.77 -10.69
C ILE A 18 8.46 -6.26 -10.39
N GLY A 19 8.12 -5.09 -10.91
CA GLY A 19 6.77 -4.54 -10.75
C GLY A 19 6.36 -3.61 -11.88
N ASN A 20 5.05 -3.52 -12.12
CA ASN A 20 4.42 -2.57 -13.05
C ASN A 20 3.43 -1.67 -12.29
N GLY A 21 3.38 -0.37 -12.60
CA GLY A 21 2.47 0.59 -11.97
C GLY A 21 2.65 0.61 -10.45
N ALA A 22 1.59 0.31 -9.69
CA ALA A 22 1.67 0.19 -8.24
C ALA A 22 2.68 -0.87 -7.77
N GLY A 23 2.87 -1.95 -8.53
CA GLY A 23 3.91 -2.94 -8.24
C GLY A 23 5.33 -2.37 -8.39
N ALA A 24 5.54 -1.47 -9.34
CA ALA A 24 6.84 -0.79 -9.50
C ALA A 24 7.10 0.18 -8.33
N VAL A 25 6.05 0.88 -7.86
CA VAL A 25 6.14 1.68 -6.62
C VAL A 25 6.55 0.80 -5.44
N SER A 26 5.87 -0.33 -5.23
CA SER A 26 6.18 -1.27 -4.14
C SER A 26 7.61 -1.81 -4.24
N ALA A 27 8.04 -2.25 -5.43
CA ALA A 27 9.40 -2.73 -5.67
C ALA A 27 10.44 -1.65 -5.36
N ASN A 28 10.18 -0.40 -5.76
CA ASN A 28 11.09 0.70 -5.49
C ASN A 28 11.15 1.05 -3.98
N ILE A 29 10.02 1.00 -3.26
CA ILE A 29 10.00 1.16 -1.80
C ILE A 29 10.79 0.05 -1.10
N HIS A 30 10.73 -1.20 -1.58
CA HIS A 30 11.57 -2.28 -1.06
C HIS A 30 13.06 -2.01 -1.24
N MET A 31 13.49 -1.33 -2.31
CA MET A 31 14.90 -0.94 -2.47
C MET A 31 15.34 0.13 -1.47
N LEU A 32 14.41 0.97 -0.99
CA LEU A 32 14.69 2.04 -0.04
C LEU A 32 14.55 1.60 1.43
N SER A 33 13.77 0.54 1.69
CA SER A 33 13.45 0.09 3.04
C SER A 33 14.58 -0.73 3.66
N LYS A 34 15.10 -0.26 4.81
CA LYS A 34 16.08 -1.01 5.62
C LYS A 34 15.59 -2.40 6.05
N LYS A 35 14.27 -2.61 6.12
CA LYS A 35 13.68 -3.93 6.44
C LYS A 35 13.83 -4.95 5.31
N SER A 36 14.18 -4.50 4.10
CA SER A 36 14.36 -5.35 2.92
C SER A 36 15.83 -5.54 2.54
N THR A 37 16.77 -5.06 3.37
CA THR A 37 18.20 -5.23 3.13
C THR A 37 18.56 -6.71 3.00
N GLY A 38 19.28 -7.05 1.93
CA GLY A 38 19.71 -8.42 1.64
C GLY A 38 18.63 -9.32 1.02
N LEU A 39 17.40 -8.84 0.83
CA LEU A 39 16.32 -9.66 0.24
C LEU A 39 16.30 -9.67 -1.29
N PHE A 40 16.88 -8.65 -1.93
CA PHE A 40 16.85 -8.49 -3.38
C PHE A 40 18.22 -8.08 -3.89
N HIS A 41 18.63 -8.69 -5.00
CA HIS A 41 19.86 -8.36 -5.72
C HIS A 41 19.67 -7.16 -6.65
N GLY A 42 18.48 -7.03 -7.23
CA GLY A 42 18.15 -5.92 -8.11
C GLY A 42 16.64 -5.73 -8.23
N ALA A 43 16.23 -4.68 -8.95
CA ALA A 43 14.84 -4.40 -9.24
C ALA A 43 14.63 -3.94 -10.68
N ILE A 44 13.47 -4.28 -11.26
CA ILE A 44 13.02 -3.77 -12.56
C ILE A 44 11.66 -3.09 -12.36
N LEU A 45 11.58 -1.82 -12.75
CA LEU A 45 10.45 -0.94 -12.48
C LEU A 45 9.79 -0.52 -13.79
N HIS A 46 8.55 -0.94 -14.03
CA HIS A 46 7.77 -0.55 -15.20
C HIS A 46 6.68 0.46 -14.82
N SER A 47 6.65 1.61 -15.48
CA SER A 47 5.55 2.61 -15.38
C SER A 47 5.18 3.04 -13.95
N GLY A 48 6.16 3.10 -13.04
CA GLY A 48 5.97 3.55 -11.66
C GLY A 48 7.28 3.61 -10.87
N SER A 49 7.30 4.44 -9.81
CA SER A 49 8.42 4.56 -8.86
C SER A 49 7.92 5.16 -7.54
N ALA A 50 8.71 5.11 -6.48
CA ALA A 50 8.35 5.72 -5.19
C ALA A 50 8.14 7.26 -5.27
N LEU A 51 8.60 7.90 -6.36
CA LEU A 51 8.56 9.35 -6.55
C LEU A 51 7.32 9.83 -7.32
N VAL A 52 6.52 8.92 -7.89
CA VAL A 52 5.30 9.33 -8.59
C VAL A 52 4.28 9.94 -7.62
N PRO A 53 3.48 10.94 -8.02
CA PRO A 53 2.58 11.67 -7.11
C PRO A 53 1.55 10.80 -6.39
N TRP A 54 1.23 9.63 -6.95
CA TRP A 54 0.27 8.66 -6.41
C TRP A 54 0.94 7.48 -5.68
N GLY A 55 2.28 7.42 -5.65
CA GLY A 55 3.04 6.29 -5.11
C GLY A 55 3.18 6.30 -3.58
N VAL A 56 3.20 7.50 -2.97
CA VAL A 56 3.23 7.68 -1.52
C VAL A 56 2.17 8.71 -1.12
N SER A 57 1.32 8.35 -0.16
CA SER A 57 0.22 9.21 0.28
C SER A 57 0.74 10.38 1.12
N LYS A 58 0.40 11.59 0.68
CA LYS A 58 0.70 12.84 1.42
C LYS A 58 -0.38 13.20 2.44
N THR A 59 -1.57 12.59 2.36
CA THR A 59 -2.72 12.93 3.21
C THR A 59 -3.46 11.69 3.74
N PRO A 60 -2.75 10.71 4.35
CA PRO A 60 -3.36 9.43 4.73
C PRO A 60 -4.49 9.58 5.77
N LEU A 61 -4.35 10.50 6.73
CA LEU A 61 -5.40 10.74 7.73
C LEU A 61 -6.68 11.29 7.10
N HIS A 62 -6.57 12.10 6.05
CA HIS A 62 -7.73 12.63 5.34
C HIS A 62 -8.51 11.50 4.65
N SER A 63 -7.81 10.62 3.93
CA SER A 63 -8.42 9.43 3.32
C SER A 63 -9.06 8.52 4.37
N ALA A 64 -8.39 8.27 5.49
CA ALA A 64 -8.92 7.46 6.59
C ALA A 64 -10.21 8.05 7.17
N LYS A 65 -10.25 9.37 7.44
CA LYS A 65 -11.45 10.06 7.94
C LYS A 65 -12.59 10.03 6.93
N LYS A 66 -12.31 10.16 5.63
CA LYS A 66 -13.35 10.03 4.59
C LYS A 66 -13.94 8.62 4.53
N LEU A 67 -13.10 7.58 4.60
CA LEU A 67 -13.58 6.20 4.66
C LEU A 67 -14.40 5.96 5.93
N ALA A 68 -13.92 6.44 7.08
CA ALA A 68 -14.63 6.34 8.35
C ALA A 68 -16.05 6.91 8.26
N LYS A 69 -16.20 8.09 7.65
CA LYS A 69 -17.50 8.70 7.40
C LYS A 69 -18.38 7.82 6.48
N ALA A 70 -17.81 7.15 5.49
CA ALA A 70 -18.54 6.29 4.57
C ALA A 70 -19.02 4.97 5.21
N VAL A 71 -18.38 4.52 6.29
CA VAL A 71 -18.70 3.27 7.02
C VAL A 71 -19.27 3.53 8.43
N ASN A 72 -19.66 4.76 8.74
CA ASN A 72 -20.22 5.18 10.03
C ASN A 72 -19.31 4.91 11.24
N CYS A 73 -18.00 5.16 11.10
CA CYS A 73 -17.03 5.12 12.18
C CYS A 73 -16.73 6.52 12.75
N PRO A 74 -16.42 6.63 14.06
CA PRO A 74 -15.94 7.87 14.65
C PRO A 74 -14.57 8.24 14.06
N TYR A 75 -14.31 9.53 13.86
CA TYR A 75 -13.11 10.01 13.15
C TYR A 75 -12.41 11.20 13.82
N LYS A 76 -12.84 11.57 15.04
CA LYS A 76 -12.23 12.64 15.84
C LYS A 76 -11.03 12.15 16.67
N ASN A 77 -11.10 10.92 17.17
CA ASN A 77 -10.04 10.27 17.94
C ASN A 77 -9.47 9.10 17.13
N SER A 78 -8.14 9.04 16.99
CA SER A 78 -7.47 8.03 16.16
C SER A 78 -7.61 6.61 16.69
N GLY A 79 -7.64 6.42 18.02
CA GLY A 79 -7.84 5.11 18.65
C GLY A 79 -9.24 4.57 18.39
N ALA A 80 -10.27 5.37 18.69
CA ALA A 80 -11.66 4.99 18.42
C ALA A 80 -11.94 4.77 16.93
N LEU A 81 -11.27 5.54 16.06
CA LEU A 81 -11.32 5.35 14.61
C LEU A 81 -10.75 3.98 14.22
N LEU A 82 -9.54 3.67 14.69
CA LEU A 82 -8.87 2.40 14.40
C LEU A 82 -9.70 1.21 14.89
N ASP A 83 -10.15 1.25 16.14
CA ASP A 83 -10.94 0.18 16.75
C ASP A 83 -12.24 -0.07 15.98
N CYS A 84 -12.90 0.99 15.52
CA CYS A 84 -14.10 0.85 14.71
C CYS A 84 -13.80 0.23 13.35
N LEU A 85 -12.77 0.73 12.63
CA LEU A 85 -12.41 0.22 11.31
C LEU A 85 -11.98 -1.25 11.35
N LEU A 86 -11.28 -1.68 12.41
CA LEU A 86 -10.86 -3.08 12.58
C LEU A 86 -12.03 -4.03 12.89
N ARG A 87 -13.16 -3.52 13.40
CA ARG A 87 -14.38 -4.31 13.64
C ARG A 87 -15.29 -4.38 12.41
N LYS A 88 -15.03 -3.59 11.37
CA LYS A 88 -15.82 -3.63 10.14
C LYS A 88 -15.53 -4.89 9.35
N THR A 89 -16.58 -5.42 8.73
CA THR A 89 -16.42 -6.48 7.76
C THR A 89 -15.71 -5.96 6.51
N THR A 90 -15.04 -6.86 5.79
CA THR A 90 -14.41 -6.52 4.51
C THR A 90 -15.42 -5.92 3.53
N VAL A 91 -16.66 -6.42 3.50
CA VAL A 91 -17.72 -5.91 2.63
C VAL A 91 -18.05 -4.45 2.96
N GLU A 92 -18.24 -4.11 4.24
CA GLU A 92 -18.50 -2.73 4.65
C GLU A 92 -17.35 -1.79 4.25
N ILE A 93 -16.10 -2.21 4.42
CA ILE A 93 -14.93 -1.43 4.03
C ILE A 93 -14.89 -1.22 2.51
N LEU A 94 -15.09 -2.28 1.72
CA LEU A 94 -15.07 -2.20 0.26
C LEU A 94 -16.20 -1.31 -0.27
N ASP A 95 -17.40 -1.40 0.30
CA ASP A 95 -18.51 -0.51 -0.09
C ASP A 95 -18.25 0.94 0.33
N GLY A 96 -17.64 1.15 1.50
CA GLY A 96 -17.13 2.46 1.90
C GLY A 96 -16.11 3.03 0.90
N MET A 97 -15.19 2.21 0.42
CA MET A 97 -14.20 2.58 -0.60
C MET A 97 -14.84 2.90 -1.96
N LYS A 98 -15.85 2.14 -2.40
CA LYS A 98 -16.61 2.48 -3.62
C LYS A 98 -17.27 3.85 -3.50
N LYS A 99 -17.92 4.11 -2.37
CA LYS A 99 -18.56 5.41 -2.08
C LYS A 99 -17.54 6.55 -2.04
N LEU A 100 -16.35 6.29 -1.49
CA LEU A 100 -15.23 7.22 -1.51
C LEU A 100 -14.88 7.54 -2.95
N MET A 101 -14.55 6.55 -3.79
CA MET A 101 -14.09 6.74 -5.16
C MET A 101 -15.15 7.37 -6.09
N ALA A 102 -16.44 7.22 -5.78
CA ALA A 102 -17.52 7.76 -6.59
C ALA A 102 -17.75 9.29 -6.50
N LYS A 103 -17.20 9.99 -5.49
CA LYS A 103 -17.58 11.39 -5.18
C LYS A 103 -16.50 12.47 -5.41
N GLY A 104 -16.36 13.02 -6.62
CA GLY A 104 -15.50 14.20 -6.89
C GLY A 104 -14.02 13.88 -7.16
N PRO A 105 -13.12 14.90 -7.19
CA PRO A 105 -11.71 14.67 -7.51
C PRO A 105 -11.03 13.98 -6.32
N HIS A 106 -10.77 12.69 -6.46
CA HIS A 106 -9.99 11.92 -5.48
C HIS A 106 -8.54 11.84 -5.91
N PRO A 107 -7.60 11.77 -4.96
CA PRO A 107 -6.25 11.34 -5.28
C PRO A 107 -6.33 10.02 -6.03
N PHE A 108 -5.57 9.90 -7.13
CA PHE A 108 -5.52 8.73 -7.99
C PHE A 108 -5.39 7.42 -7.18
N ALA A 109 -4.67 7.46 -6.07
CA ALA A 109 -4.62 6.41 -5.05
C ALA A 109 -4.96 6.99 -3.66
N PRO A 110 -6.19 6.82 -3.13
CA PRO A 110 -6.55 7.30 -1.79
C PRO A 110 -5.86 6.53 -0.67
N PHE A 111 -5.52 5.27 -0.93
CA PHE A 111 -4.74 4.40 -0.05
C PHE A 111 -3.50 3.95 -0.82
N ALA A 112 -2.35 4.49 -0.42
CA ALA A 112 -1.03 4.18 -0.93
C ALA A 112 -0.07 4.05 0.28
N PRO A 113 1.15 3.52 0.11
CA PRO A 113 2.17 3.57 1.14
C PRO A 113 2.33 4.97 1.78
N VAL A 114 2.75 5.02 3.05
CA VAL A 114 2.95 6.25 3.83
C VAL A 114 4.36 6.27 4.42
N VAL A 115 4.83 7.46 4.80
CA VAL A 115 6.06 7.67 5.58
C VAL A 115 5.71 7.79 7.05
#